data_AF-A0A0F7W0V5-F1
#
_entry.id   AF-A0A0F7W0V5-F1
#
_cell.length_a   1.000
_cell.length_b   1.000
_cell.length_c   1.000
_cell.angle_alpha   90.00
_cell.angle_beta   90.00
_cell.angle_gamma   90.00
#
_symmetry.space_group_name_H-M   'P 1'
#
loop_
_entity.id
_entity.type
_entity.pdbx_description
1 polymer ?
#
loop_
_entity_poly.entity_id
_entity_poly.type
_entity_poly.pdbx_seq_one_letter_code
_entity_poly.pdbx_strand_id
1 'polypeptide(L)'
;MDETEFWELIDATREAAEGDPEEQADLLVERLCGLDPEGVLDFARHFEARYRRAFTWDLWAAAWVLLDGASDDVFDSFRCWLIGQGREVYEGAVHDPDALAELLDDFDEEIDGDGEELGYAADEAYEQLTGVVAPELGLAPAPAEPQGTPLDLEDDQALAERLPRLWERFGA
;
A
#
# COMPACT_ATOMS: atom_id res chain seq x y z
N MET A 1 11.09 13.61 -8.84
CA MET A 1 11.69 13.04 -7.62
C MET A 1 12.27 11.67 -7.88
N ASP A 2 13.32 11.33 -7.15
CA ASP A 2 13.87 9.98 -7.10
C ASP A 2 13.17 9.09 -6.07
N GLU A 3 13.55 7.81 -6.02
CA GLU A 3 12.95 6.84 -5.10
C GLU A 3 13.24 7.14 -3.62
N THR A 4 14.37 7.77 -3.31
CA THR A 4 14.71 8.12 -1.92
C THR A 4 13.78 9.22 -1.42
N GLU A 5 13.61 10.26 -2.23
CA GLU A 5 12.68 11.37 -1.93
C GLU A 5 11.23 10.89 -1.78
N PHE A 6 10.80 9.92 -2.59
CA PHE A 6 9.48 9.29 -2.47
C PHE A 6 9.29 8.66 -1.08
N TRP A 7 10.24 7.83 -0.65
CA TRP A 7 10.14 7.15 0.64
C TRP A 7 10.25 8.12 1.82
N GLU A 8 11.09 9.14 1.72
CA GLU A 8 11.19 10.20 2.73
C GLU A 8 9.86 10.94 2.92
N LEU A 9 9.09 11.19 1.85
CA LEU A 9 7.76 11.77 1.96
C LEU A 9 6.77 10.86 2.67
N ILE A 10 6.71 9.58 2.27
CA ILE A 10 5.84 8.57 2.90
C ILE A 10 6.15 8.44 4.39
N ASP A 11 7.42 8.32 4.75
CA ASP A 11 7.85 8.17 6.14
C ASP A 11 7.53 9.42 6.95
N ALA A 12 7.80 10.61 6.42
CA ALA A 12 7.52 11.87 7.10
C ALA A 12 6.03 12.10 7.36
N THR A 13 5.15 11.70 6.44
CA THR A 13 3.70 11.82 6.66
C THR A 13 3.15 10.74 7.57
N ARG A 14 3.66 9.50 7.49
CA ARG A 14 3.30 8.43 8.43
C ARG A 14 3.63 8.82 9.88
N GLU A 15 4.85 9.33 10.10
CA GLU A 15 5.29 9.76 11.43
C GLU A 15 4.44 10.91 11.97
N ALA A 16 4.05 11.85 11.10
CA ALA A 16 3.23 12.99 11.49
C ALA A 16 1.75 12.64 11.74
N ALA A 17 1.24 11.61 11.07
CA ALA A 17 -0.11 11.08 11.25
C ALA A 17 -0.23 10.12 12.45
N GLU A 18 0.88 9.81 13.14
CA GLU A 18 0.92 8.87 14.27
C GLU A 18 0.33 7.48 13.93
N GLY A 19 0.45 7.06 12.66
CA GLY A 19 -0.04 5.76 12.17
C GLY A 19 -1.44 5.76 11.55
N ASP A 20 -2.16 6.88 11.58
CA ASP A 20 -3.49 7.01 10.96
C ASP A 20 -3.38 7.18 9.42
N PRO A 21 -3.92 6.26 8.60
CA PRO A 21 -3.80 6.33 7.14
C PRO A 21 -4.59 7.48 6.48
N GLU A 22 -5.73 7.89 7.05
CA GLU A 22 -6.55 8.98 6.53
C GLU A 22 -5.83 10.32 6.75
N GLU A 23 -5.34 10.57 7.97
CA GLU A 23 -4.53 11.75 8.28
C GLU A 23 -3.21 11.72 7.49
N GLN A 24 -2.60 10.54 7.29
CA GLN A 24 -1.40 10.42 6.46
C GLN A 24 -1.68 10.86 5.01
N ALA A 25 -2.83 10.51 4.44
CA ALA A 25 -3.21 10.91 3.09
C ALA A 25 -3.38 12.43 2.98
N ASP A 26 -4.08 13.06 3.93
CA ASP A 26 -4.24 14.52 3.99
C ASP A 26 -2.88 15.25 4.07
N LEU A 27 -2.00 14.79 4.94
CA LEU A 27 -0.65 15.34 5.08
C LEU A 27 0.17 15.12 3.80
N LEU A 28 0.00 13.98 3.14
CA LEU A 28 0.67 13.68 1.88
C LEU A 28 0.21 14.62 0.76
N VAL A 29 -1.09 14.88 0.65
CA VAL A 29 -1.64 15.88 -0.28
C VAL A 29 -1.04 17.27 0.01
N GLU A 30 -0.99 17.70 1.27
CA GLU A 30 -0.40 18.99 1.64
C GLU A 30 1.06 19.10 1.19
N ARG A 31 1.87 18.05 1.44
CA ARG A 31 3.28 18.02 1.04
C ARG A 31 3.46 18.02 -0.47
N LEU A 32 2.65 17.27 -1.19
CA LEU A 32 2.68 17.20 -2.65
C LEU A 32 2.25 18.53 -3.29
N CYS A 33 1.28 19.24 -2.72
CA CYS A 33 0.90 20.60 -3.12
C CYS A 33 2.04 21.64 -2.90
N GLY A 34 3.07 21.30 -2.12
CA GLY A 34 4.28 22.10 -1.99
C GLY A 34 5.30 21.91 -3.13
N LEU A 35 5.11 20.90 -3.99
CA LEU A 35 5.98 20.60 -5.12
C LEU A 35 5.49 21.28 -6.41
N ASP A 36 6.28 21.14 -7.48
CA ASP A 36 5.79 21.41 -8.82
C ASP A 36 5.00 20.22 -9.40
N PRO A 37 4.15 20.44 -10.42
CA PRO A 37 3.32 19.35 -10.98
C PRO A 37 4.12 18.17 -11.55
N GLU A 38 5.36 18.39 -12.03
CA GLU A 38 6.21 17.30 -12.52
C GLU A 38 6.68 16.43 -11.35
N GLY A 39 7.02 17.04 -10.22
CA GLY A 39 7.33 16.35 -8.97
C GLY A 39 6.18 15.49 -8.45
N VAL A 40 4.93 15.97 -8.53
CA VAL A 40 3.74 15.18 -8.15
C VAL A 40 3.55 13.99 -9.09
N LEU A 41 3.75 14.15 -10.40
CA LEU A 41 3.68 13.02 -11.35
C LEU A 41 4.82 12.02 -11.14
N ASP A 42 6.01 12.48 -10.75
CA ASP A 42 7.10 11.59 -10.36
C ASP A 42 6.75 10.77 -9.13
N PHE A 43 6.13 11.39 -8.11
CA PHE A 43 5.58 10.67 -6.95
C PHE A 43 4.55 9.62 -7.39
N ALA A 44 3.57 10.00 -8.21
CA ALA A 44 2.53 9.11 -8.72
C ALA A 44 3.11 7.88 -9.44
N ARG A 45 4.17 8.07 -10.25
CA ARG A 45 4.85 6.95 -10.93
C ARG A 45 5.53 6.00 -9.95
N HIS A 46 6.13 6.52 -8.87
CA HIS A 46 6.73 5.69 -7.83
C HIS A 46 5.67 4.91 -7.05
N PHE A 47 4.57 5.56 -6.69
CA PHE A 47 3.46 4.92 -6.00
C PHE A 47 2.86 3.81 -6.86
N GLU A 48 2.51 4.09 -8.11
CA GLU A 48 1.88 3.13 -9.02
C GLU A 48 2.80 1.94 -9.34
N ALA A 49 4.12 2.16 -9.45
CA ALA A 49 5.07 1.07 -9.63
C ALA A 49 5.06 0.08 -8.43
N ARG A 50 4.91 0.61 -7.22
CA ARG A 50 4.82 -0.19 -5.98
C ARG A 50 3.46 -0.85 -5.83
N TYR A 51 2.39 -0.12 -6.15
CA TYR A 51 1.03 -0.64 -6.12
C TYR A 51 0.89 -1.90 -6.98
N ARG A 52 1.46 -1.87 -8.20
CA ARG A 52 1.48 -3.02 -9.10
C ARG A 52 2.39 -4.15 -8.65
N ARG A 53 3.55 -3.82 -8.07
CA ARG A 53 4.50 -4.82 -7.57
C ARG A 53 3.91 -5.60 -6.39
N ALA A 54 3.06 -4.96 -5.58
CA ALA A 54 2.35 -5.57 -4.48
C ALA A 54 1.17 -6.48 -4.91
N PHE A 55 0.80 -6.47 -6.20
CA PHE A 55 -0.32 -7.29 -6.71
C PHE A 55 0.08 -8.76 -6.89
N THR A 56 0.16 -9.48 -5.77
CA THR A 56 0.58 -10.89 -5.70
C THR A 56 -0.39 -11.70 -4.85
N TRP A 57 -0.50 -12.99 -5.15
CA TRP A 57 -1.32 -13.91 -4.36
C TRP A 57 -0.85 -14.03 -2.90
N ASP A 58 0.47 -13.94 -2.65
CA ASP A 58 1.00 -14.08 -1.30
C ASP A 58 0.72 -12.84 -0.44
N LEU A 59 0.74 -11.63 -1.02
CA LEU A 59 0.30 -10.42 -0.30
C LEU A 59 -1.21 -10.36 -0.11
N TRP A 60 -1.99 -10.90 -1.05
CA TRP A 60 -3.44 -11.02 -0.86
C TRP A 60 -3.77 -11.99 0.27
N ALA A 61 -3.05 -13.11 0.36
CA ALA A 61 -3.15 -14.03 1.48
C ALA A 61 -2.81 -13.35 2.82
N ALA A 62 -1.78 -12.48 2.84
CA ALA A 62 -1.44 -11.72 4.04
C ALA A 62 -2.53 -10.73 4.44
N ALA A 63 -3.07 -9.98 3.46
CA ALA A 63 -4.22 -9.09 3.69
C ALA A 63 -5.43 -9.86 4.22
N TRP A 64 -5.71 -11.04 3.64
CA TRP A 64 -6.81 -11.89 4.08
C TRP A 64 -6.68 -12.32 5.54
N VAL A 65 -5.49 -12.72 5.98
CA VAL A 65 -5.24 -13.11 7.38
C VAL A 65 -5.35 -11.91 8.31
N LEU A 66 -4.81 -10.75 7.93
CA LEU A 66 -4.81 -9.55 8.78
C LEU A 66 -6.21 -8.93 8.93
N LEU A 67 -7.04 -8.98 7.88
CA LEU A 67 -8.33 -8.30 7.81
C LEU A 67 -9.54 -9.23 7.99
N ASP A 68 -9.32 -10.51 8.32
CA ASP A 68 -10.36 -11.56 8.35
C ASP A 68 -11.18 -11.62 7.03
N GLY A 69 -10.45 -11.54 5.92
CA GLY A 69 -11.01 -11.50 4.57
C GLY A 69 -10.67 -10.23 3.79
N ALA A 70 -10.41 -10.37 2.49
CA ALA A 70 -10.12 -9.24 1.62
C ALA A 70 -10.71 -9.48 0.22
N SER A 71 -11.76 -8.74 -0.15
CA SER A 71 -12.21 -8.64 -1.53
C SER A 71 -11.19 -7.89 -2.40
N ASP A 72 -11.41 -7.83 -3.72
CA ASP A 72 -10.56 -7.08 -4.65
C ASP A 72 -10.36 -5.63 -4.17
N ASP A 73 -11.44 -4.91 -3.86
CA ASP A 73 -11.39 -3.51 -3.40
C ASP A 73 -10.64 -3.38 -2.05
N VAL A 74 -10.84 -4.31 -1.12
CA VAL A 74 -10.14 -4.30 0.18
C VAL A 74 -8.64 -4.57 -0.02
N PHE A 75 -8.29 -5.46 -0.95
CA PHE A 75 -6.89 -5.72 -1.28
C PHE A 75 -6.23 -4.54 -2.01
N ASP A 76 -6.98 -3.80 -2.81
CA ASP A 76 -6.54 -2.54 -3.42
C ASP A 76 -6.18 -1.52 -2.33
N SER A 77 -7.09 -1.28 -1.37
CA SER A 77 -6.82 -0.41 -0.21
C SER A 77 -5.62 -0.88 0.62
N PHE A 78 -5.52 -2.19 0.88
CA PHE A 78 -4.41 -2.77 1.64
C PHE A 78 -3.05 -2.53 0.96
N ARG A 79 -2.97 -2.63 -0.37
CA ARG A 79 -1.72 -2.36 -1.08
C ARG A 79 -1.30 -0.90 -0.99
N CYS A 80 -2.26 0.03 -0.98
CA CYS A 80 -2.00 1.44 -0.74
C CYS A 80 -1.54 1.70 0.71
N TRP A 81 -2.21 1.10 1.69
CA TRP A 81 -1.80 1.14 3.09
C TRP A 81 -0.39 0.58 3.30
N LEU A 82 -0.07 -0.55 2.69
CA LEU A 82 1.25 -1.17 2.77
C LEU A 82 2.37 -0.28 2.22
N ILE A 83 2.07 0.53 1.19
CA ILE A 83 3.01 1.57 0.73
C ILE A 83 3.15 2.67 1.80
N GLY A 84 2.05 3.10 2.41
CA GLY A 84 2.02 4.07 3.51
C GLY A 84 2.87 3.69 4.73
N GLN A 85 3.00 2.38 5.00
CA GLN A 85 3.86 1.82 6.05
C GLN A 85 5.37 2.06 5.83
N GLY A 86 5.75 2.61 4.68
CA GLY A 86 7.11 3.02 4.41
C GLY A 86 7.99 1.88 3.89
N ARG A 87 9.24 2.23 3.63
CA ARG A 87 10.13 1.39 2.81
C ARG A 87 10.40 0.03 3.45
N GLU A 88 10.68 0.01 4.75
CA GLU A 88 11.11 -1.20 5.46
C GLU A 88 10.01 -2.25 5.47
N VAL A 89 8.80 -1.86 5.89
CA VAL A 89 7.64 -2.74 5.93
C VAL A 89 7.24 -3.18 4.52
N TYR A 90 7.13 -2.23 3.59
CA TYR A 90 6.73 -2.53 2.21
C TYR A 90 7.69 -3.50 1.52
N GLU A 91 9.00 -3.22 1.53
CA GLU A 91 9.99 -4.08 0.85
C GLU A 91 10.12 -5.43 1.54
N GLY A 92 10.00 -5.47 2.87
CA GLY A 92 9.98 -6.70 3.65
C GLY A 92 8.79 -7.58 3.27
N ALA A 93 7.59 -7.01 3.26
CA ALA A 93 6.36 -7.72 2.92
C ALA A 93 6.34 -8.19 1.45
N VAL A 94 6.79 -7.37 0.50
CA VAL A 94 6.86 -7.79 -0.91
C VAL A 94 7.89 -8.90 -1.11
N HIS A 95 8.94 -8.97 -0.30
CA HIS A 95 9.93 -10.04 -0.36
C HIS A 95 9.42 -11.33 0.30
N ASP A 96 8.79 -11.19 1.46
CA ASP A 96 8.30 -12.26 2.32
C ASP A 96 7.05 -11.78 3.07
N PRO A 97 5.83 -12.02 2.53
CA PRO A 97 4.60 -11.53 3.16
C PRO A 97 4.40 -12.04 4.58
N ASP A 98 4.89 -13.23 4.90
CA ASP A 98 4.81 -13.81 6.25
C ASP A 98 5.67 -13.02 7.28
N ALA A 99 6.63 -12.22 6.82
CA ALA A 99 7.42 -11.34 7.68
C ALA A 99 6.60 -10.16 8.23
N LEU A 100 5.40 -9.86 7.70
CA LEU A 100 4.50 -8.88 8.31
C LEU A 100 4.14 -9.24 9.75
N ALA A 101 4.20 -10.53 10.12
CA ALA A 101 4.06 -10.99 11.49
C ALA A 101 5.11 -10.44 12.45
N GLU A 102 6.25 -9.96 11.95
CA GLU A 102 7.34 -9.37 12.75
C GLU A 102 7.52 -7.88 12.46
N LEU A 103 7.22 -7.43 11.23
CA LEU A 103 7.39 -6.04 10.79
C LEU A 103 6.28 -5.12 11.32
N LEU A 104 5.08 -5.66 11.58
CA LEU A 104 3.99 -4.91 12.18
C LEU A 104 4.09 -5.03 13.70
N ASP A 105 4.27 -3.89 14.38
CA ASP A 105 4.31 -3.84 15.85
C ASP A 105 2.93 -4.16 16.45
N ASP A 106 1.87 -3.56 15.90
CA ASP A 106 0.46 -3.83 16.19
C ASP A 106 -0.35 -3.80 14.88
N PHE A 107 -1.60 -4.25 14.92
CA PHE A 107 -2.52 -4.14 13.79
C PHE A 107 -3.94 -3.92 14.31
N ASP A 108 -4.48 -2.72 14.09
CA ASP A 108 -5.85 -2.33 14.43
C ASP A 108 -6.76 -2.52 13.22
N GLU A 109 -7.58 -3.57 13.21
CA GLU A 109 -8.49 -3.90 12.10
C GLU A 109 -9.50 -2.78 11.76
N GLU A 110 -9.72 -1.79 12.64
CA GLU A 110 -10.61 -0.66 12.36
C GLU A 110 -9.96 0.42 11.48
N ILE A 111 -8.62 0.48 11.45
CA ILE A 111 -7.85 1.58 10.82
C ILE A 111 -6.76 1.04 9.89
N ASP A 112 -6.04 0.00 10.31
CA ASP A 112 -4.96 -0.59 9.54
C ASP A 112 -5.46 -1.42 8.36
N GLY A 113 -4.72 -1.36 7.26
CA GLY A 113 -5.06 -2.04 6.01
C GLY A 113 -6.03 -1.27 5.12
N ASP A 114 -6.64 -0.18 5.59
CA ASP A 114 -7.35 0.76 4.72
C ASP A 114 -6.46 1.94 4.37
N GLY A 115 -6.06 2.02 3.10
CA GLY A 115 -5.18 3.08 2.59
C GLY A 115 -5.68 3.66 1.28
N GLU A 116 -6.97 3.54 0.98
CA GLU A 116 -7.54 4.00 -0.29
C GLU A 116 -7.13 5.46 -0.60
N GLU A 117 -7.26 6.36 0.38
CA GLU A 117 -6.97 7.79 0.21
C GLU A 117 -5.49 8.08 -0.10
N LEU A 118 -4.55 7.25 0.39
CA LEU A 118 -3.13 7.36 0.02
C LEU A 118 -2.93 7.14 -1.49
N GLY A 119 -3.75 6.29 -2.10
CA GLY A 119 -3.74 6.04 -3.53
C GLY A 119 -4.18 7.25 -4.37
N TYR A 120 -5.07 8.09 -3.83
CA TYR A 120 -5.58 9.28 -4.53
C TYR A 120 -4.76 10.55 -4.28
N ALA A 121 -3.90 10.57 -3.26
CA ALA A 121 -3.18 11.78 -2.83
C ALA A 121 -2.43 12.52 -3.95
N ALA A 122 -1.82 11.78 -4.89
CA ALA A 122 -1.10 12.38 -6.00
C ALA A 122 -2.03 13.03 -7.04
N ASP A 123 -3.15 12.38 -7.36
CA ASP A 123 -4.14 12.90 -8.30
C ASP A 123 -4.82 14.14 -7.72
N GLU A 124 -5.17 14.10 -6.43
CA GLU A 124 -5.74 15.25 -5.73
C GLU A 124 -4.77 16.43 -5.71
N ALA A 125 -3.52 16.22 -5.29
CA ALA A 125 -2.52 17.29 -5.25
C ALA A 125 -2.27 17.90 -6.65
N TYR A 126 -2.24 17.06 -7.70
CA TYR A 126 -2.09 17.54 -9.07
C TYR A 126 -3.28 18.40 -9.50
N GLU A 127 -4.50 17.97 -9.19
CA GLU A 127 -5.72 18.73 -9.49
C GLU A 127 -5.75 20.06 -8.73
N GLN A 128 -5.37 20.08 -7.45
CA GLN A 128 -5.28 21.31 -6.66
C GLN A 128 -4.26 22.31 -7.24
N LEU A 129 -3.10 21.82 -7.69
CA LEU A 129 -2.02 22.65 -8.25
C LEU A 129 -2.36 23.23 -9.63
N THR A 130 -3.03 22.44 -10.47
CA THR A 130 -3.17 22.73 -11.91
C THR A 130 -4.59 23.10 -12.32
N GLY A 131 -5.59 22.75 -11.50
CA GLY A 131 -7.01 22.88 -11.79
C GLY A 131 -7.53 21.88 -12.82
N VAL A 132 -6.79 20.81 -13.12
CA VAL A 132 -7.19 19.75 -14.05
C VAL A 132 -6.79 18.37 -13.52
N VAL A 133 -7.51 17.33 -13.96
CA VAL A 133 -7.20 15.93 -13.64
C VAL A 133 -5.79 15.55 -14.12
N ALA A 134 -5.10 14.74 -13.32
CA ALA A 134 -3.78 14.23 -13.64
C ALA A 134 -3.77 13.48 -14.99
N PRO A 135 -2.74 13.68 -15.84
CA PRO A 135 -2.57 12.92 -17.06
C PRO A 135 -2.19 11.47 -16.75
N GLU A 136 -2.43 10.57 -17.73
CA GLU A 136 -1.92 9.21 -17.67
C GLU A 136 -0.39 9.18 -17.47
N LEU A 137 0.07 8.31 -16.59
CA LEU A 137 1.49 8.22 -16.20
C LEU A 137 2.39 7.58 -17.28
N GLY A 138 1.81 7.06 -18.36
CA GLY A 138 2.55 6.40 -19.45
C GLY A 138 3.16 5.04 -19.06
N LEU A 139 2.65 4.41 -18.01
CA LEU A 139 3.12 3.12 -17.53
C LEU A 139 2.48 1.97 -18.33
N ALA A 140 3.13 0.81 -18.38
CA ALA A 140 2.56 -0.38 -19.00
C ALA A 140 1.22 -0.77 -18.33
N PRO A 141 0.29 -1.46 -19.00
CA PRO A 141 -0.93 -1.94 -18.35
C PRO A 141 -0.62 -2.80 -17.12
N ALA A 142 -1.40 -2.64 -16.05
CA ALA A 142 -1.34 -3.54 -14.91
C ALA A 142 -1.70 -4.97 -15.34
N PRO A 143 -1.14 -6.01 -14.70
CA PRO A 143 -1.56 -7.38 -14.95
C PRO A 143 -3.01 -7.58 -14.53
N ALA A 144 -3.75 -8.42 -15.26
CA ALA A 144 -5.17 -8.67 -15.01
C ALA A 144 -5.42 -9.60 -13.81
N GLU A 145 -4.39 -10.31 -13.35
CA GLU A 145 -4.46 -11.25 -12.22
C GLU A 145 -3.23 -11.03 -11.31
N PRO A 146 -3.36 -11.33 -10.00
CA PRO A 146 -2.23 -11.29 -9.09
C PRO A 146 -1.11 -12.22 -9.56
N GLN A 147 0.12 -11.78 -9.39
CA GLN A 147 1.29 -12.58 -9.73
C GLN A 147 1.55 -13.68 -8.69
N GLY A 148 2.29 -14.72 -9.08
CA GLY A 148 2.66 -15.82 -8.19
C GLY A 148 1.76 -17.05 -8.34
N THR A 149 1.75 -17.90 -7.32
CA THR A 149 0.95 -19.14 -7.32
C THR A 149 -0.41 -18.86 -6.68
N PRO A 150 -1.53 -19.06 -7.40
CA PRO A 150 -2.86 -18.90 -6.84
C PRO A 150 -3.04 -19.67 -5.52
N LEU A 151 -3.80 -19.07 -4.61
CA LEU A 151 -4.15 -19.63 -3.32
C LEU A 151 -5.67 -19.58 -3.15
N ASP A 152 -6.24 -20.63 -2.57
CA ASP A 152 -7.63 -20.58 -2.11
C ASP A 152 -7.64 -19.79 -0.79
N LEU A 153 -8.10 -18.55 -0.84
CA LEU A 153 -8.07 -17.65 0.31
C LEU A 153 -9.12 -18.04 1.37
N GLU A 154 -10.13 -18.83 1.02
CA GLU A 154 -11.14 -19.33 1.97
C GLU A 154 -10.68 -20.63 2.68
N ASP A 155 -9.50 -21.16 2.34
CA ASP A 155 -8.92 -22.34 2.99
C ASP A 155 -7.88 -21.95 4.06
N ASP A 156 -8.33 -21.90 5.31
CA ASP A 156 -7.52 -21.63 6.50
C ASP A 156 -6.25 -22.50 6.57
N GLN A 157 -6.34 -23.77 6.17
CA GLN A 157 -5.17 -24.66 6.19
C GLN A 157 -4.15 -24.22 5.14
N ALA A 158 -4.62 -23.83 3.95
CA ALA A 158 -3.75 -23.34 2.90
C ALA A 158 -3.09 -22.00 3.28
N LEU A 159 -3.82 -21.11 3.96
CA LEU A 159 -3.27 -19.87 4.54
C LEU A 159 -2.22 -20.16 5.61
N ALA A 160 -2.51 -21.03 6.58
CA ALA A 160 -1.59 -21.41 7.64
C ALA A 160 -0.30 -22.09 7.12
N GLU A 161 -0.41 -22.87 6.05
CA GLU A 161 0.75 -23.48 5.39
C GLU A 161 1.58 -22.46 4.58
N ARG A 162 0.93 -21.45 3.98
CA ARG A 162 1.60 -20.40 3.18
C ARG A 162 2.26 -19.33 4.05
N LEU A 163 1.57 -18.90 5.11
CA LEU A 163 1.91 -17.77 5.97
C LEU A 163 1.88 -18.19 7.46
N PRO A 164 2.76 -19.11 7.87
CA PRO A 164 2.69 -19.72 9.20
C PRO A 164 2.87 -18.73 10.36
N ARG A 165 3.70 -17.68 10.21
CA ARG A 165 3.93 -16.70 11.29
C ARG A 165 2.76 -15.73 11.39
N LEU A 166 2.25 -15.24 10.26
CA LEU A 166 1.06 -14.39 10.25
C LEU A 166 -0.14 -15.15 10.81
N TRP A 167 -0.34 -16.40 10.39
CA TRP A 167 -1.42 -17.24 10.89
C TRP A 167 -1.31 -17.48 12.40
N GLU A 168 -0.12 -17.79 12.93
CA GLU A 168 0.07 -17.97 14.38
C GLU A 168 -0.26 -16.70 15.17
N ARG A 169 0.02 -15.52 14.62
CA ARG A 169 -0.14 -14.24 15.32
C ARG A 169 -1.53 -13.62 15.18
N PHE A 170 -2.11 -13.68 13.98
CA PHE A 170 -3.33 -12.97 13.60
C PHE A 170 -4.45 -13.88 13.07
N GLY A 171 -4.16 -15.15 12.79
CA GLY A 171 -5.19 -16.10 12.34
C GLY A 171 -6.27 -16.34 13.41
N ALA A 172 -7.49 -16.58 12.95
CA ALA A 172 -8.67 -16.85 13.79
C ALA A 172 -8.71 -18.27 14.39
#